data_AF-A0A3N4H4K8-F1
#
_entry.id   AF-A0A3N4H4K8-F1
#
_cell.length_a   1.000
_cell.length_b   1.000
_cell.length_c   1.000
_cell.angle_alpha   90.00
_cell.angle_beta   90.00
_cell.angle_gamma   90.00
#
_symmetry.space_group_name_H-M   'P 1'
#
loop_
_entity.id
_entity.type
_entity.pdbx_description
1 polymer ?
#
loop_
_entity_poly.entity_id
_entity_poly.type
_entity_poly.pdbx_seq_one_letter_code
_entity_poly.pdbx_strand_id
1 'polypeptide(L)'
;MKIKNILVMFSTLLIFILVLNSCYYDQIVPPEIDISDVPPQSFSGDIIPIFNQSCNNAGCHSGAVSPDLRPANAYSALTNGGFINTSSPESSELYQWMLGNRSTPMPLSGPNADYNRRVLRWITDGASNN
;
A
#
# COMPACT_ATOMS: atom_id res chain seq x y z
N MET A 1 53.98 -2.80 -34.50
CA MET A 1 52.57 -3.13 -34.85
C MET A 1 51.77 -3.75 -33.69
N LYS A 2 52.38 -4.57 -32.81
CA LYS A 2 51.66 -5.22 -31.69
C LYS A 2 51.15 -4.27 -30.59
N ILE A 3 51.90 -3.22 -30.24
CA ILE A 3 51.54 -2.29 -29.15
C ILE A 3 50.33 -1.39 -29.50
N LYS A 4 50.22 -0.94 -30.75
CA LYS A 4 49.09 -0.11 -31.20
C LYS A 4 47.76 -0.87 -31.16
N ASN A 5 47.78 -2.16 -31.49
CA ASN A 5 46.60 -3.02 -31.44
C ASN A 5 46.19 -3.35 -29.99
N ILE A 6 47.16 -3.49 -29.07
CA ILE A 6 46.90 -3.68 -27.64
C ILE A 6 46.25 -2.41 -27.04
N LEU A 7 46.75 -1.22 -27.38
CA LEU A 7 46.16 0.06 -26.93
C LEU A 7 44.73 0.26 -27.44
N VAL A 8 44.46 -0.07 -28.71
CA VAL A 8 43.10 -0.01 -29.27
C VAL A 8 42.17 -0.99 -28.56
N MET A 9 42.62 -2.20 -28.26
CA MET A 9 41.82 -3.22 -27.58
C MET A 9 41.44 -2.81 -26.15
N PHE A 10 42.37 -2.22 -25.40
CA PHE A 10 42.10 -1.68 -24.07
C PHE A 10 41.13 -0.50 -24.10
N SER A 11 41.25 0.39 -25.09
CA SER A 11 40.35 1.52 -25.27
C SER A 11 38.92 1.07 -25.59
N THR A 12 38.76 0.07 -26.47
CA THR A 12 37.44 -0.50 -26.78
C THR A 12 36.81 -1.23 -25.59
N LEU A 13 37.61 -1.90 -24.76
CA LEU A 13 37.14 -2.60 -23.57
C LEU A 13 36.67 -1.62 -22.49
N LEU A 14 37.40 -0.52 -22.29
CA LEU A 14 37.03 0.53 -21.33
C LEU A 14 35.72 1.22 -21.73
N ILE A 15 35.56 1.51 -23.03
CA ILE A 15 34.31 2.08 -23.57
C ILE A 15 33.15 1.10 -23.38
N PHE A 16 33.35 -0.20 -23.62
CA PHE A 16 32.32 -1.22 -23.43
C PHE A 16 31.86 -1.33 -21.96
N ILE A 17 32.77 -1.24 -21.00
CA ILE A 17 32.46 -1.27 -19.56
C ILE A 17 31.63 -0.04 -19.13
N LEU A 18 31.89 1.13 -19.74
CA LEU A 18 31.15 2.36 -19.43
C LEU A 18 29.68 2.30 -19.90
N VAL A 19 29.37 1.61 -21.00
CA VAL A 19 27.99 1.52 -21.52
C VAL A 19 27.11 0.54 -20.72
N LEU A 20 27.69 -0.46 -20.05
CA LEU A 20 26.94 -1.47 -19.29
C LEU A 20 26.33 -0.94 -17.97
N ASN A 21 26.73 0.25 -17.53
CA ASN A 21 26.24 0.88 -16.29
C ASN A 21 25.20 1.99 -16.52
N SER A 22 24.70 2.15 -17.76
CA SER A 22 23.74 3.21 -18.12
C SER A 22 22.28 2.91 -17.74
N CYS A 23 22.01 1.77 -17.08
CA CYS A 23 20.67 1.48 -16.59
C CYS A 23 20.35 2.38 -15.39
N TYR A 24 19.64 3.48 -15.64
CA TYR A 24 18.99 4.26 -14.59
C TYR A 24 17.59 3.69 -14.37
N TYR A 25 17.26 3.35 -13.13
CA TYR A 25 15.90 3.02 -12.74
C TYR A 25 15.23 4.30 -12.25
N ASP A 26 14.20 4.75 -12.96
CA ASP A 26 13.29 5.75 -12.40
C ASP A 26 12.56 5.10 -11.22
N GLN A 27 12.83 5.60 -10.01
CA GLN A 27 12.00 5.26 -8.87
C GLN A 27 10.70 6.04 -9.00
N ILE A 28 9.62 5.35 -9.37
CA ILE A 28 8.27 5.89 -9.24
C ILE A 28 7.98 5.94 -7.74
N VAL A 29 8.26 7.07 -7.10
CA VAL A 29 7.84 7.32 -5.72
C VAL A 29 6.31 7.38 -5.74
N PRO A 30 5.59 6.46 -5.07
CA PRO A 30 4.15 6.55 -4.98
C PRO A 30 3.79 7.92 -4.38
N PRO A 31 2.80 8.63 -4.94
CA PRO A 31 2.36 9.89 -4.36
C PRO A 31 1.95 9.66 -2.91
N GLU A 32 2.52 10.45 -1.99
CA GLU A 32 2.13 10.43 -0.60
C GLU A 32 0.65 10.85 -0.49
N ILE A 33 -0.15 10.08 0.25
CA ILE A 33 -1.57 10.36 0.40
C ILE A 33 -1.73 11.44 1.47
N ASP A 34 -2.10 12.64 1.04
CA ASP A 34 -2.37 13.75 1.94
C ASP A 34 -3.66 13.52 2.75
N ILE A 35 -3.53 13.47 4.08
CA ILE A 35 -4.64 13.32 5.03
C ILE A 35 -4.83 14.56 5.93
N SER A 36 -4.16 15.67 5.63
CA SER A 36 -4.14 16.87 6.48
C SER A 36 -5.51 17.56 6.60
N ASP A 37 -6.34 17.49 5.56
CA ASP A 37 -7.72 17.98 5.50
C ASP A 37 -8.77 16.94 5.94
N VAL A 38 -8.38 15.70 6.21
CA VAL A 38 -9.31 14.66 6.68
C VAL A 38 -9.58 14.92 8.17
N PRO A 39 -10.82 15.07 8.64
CA PRO A 39 -11.08 15.20 10.08
C PRO A 39 -10.79 13.88 10.83
N PRO A 40 -10.70 13.89 12.16
CA PRO A 40 -10.64 12.64 12.94
C PRO A 40 -11.79 11.70 12.56
N GLN A 41 -11.48 10.41 12.47
CA GLN A 41 -12.43 9.40 12.00
C GLN A 41 -12.90 8.53 13.16
N SER A 42 -14.20 8.28 13.24
CA SER A 42 -14.78 7.33 14.18
C SER A 42 -14.82 5.92 13.59
N PHE A 43 -14.53 4.90 14.38
CA PHE A 43 -14.59 3.53 13.85
C PHE A 43 -16.02 3.17 13.42
N SER A 44 -16.99 3.43 14.30
CA SER A 44 -18.38 3.04 14.08
C SER A 44 -19.10 3.92 13.04
N GLY A 45 -18.82 5.23 13.04
CA GLY A 45 -19.51 6.20 12.19
C GLY A 45 -18.86 6.42 10.82
N ASP A 46 -17.55 6.20 10.67
CA ASP A 46 -16.82 6.52 9.44
C ASP A 46 -16.21 5.29 8.77
N ILE A 47 -15.62 4.37 9.54
CA ILE A 47 -14.88 3.23 8.98
C ILE A 47 -15.80 2.04 8.66
N ILE A 48 -16.72 1.70 9.56
CA ILE A 48 -17.71 0.64 9.31
C ILE A 48 -18.54 0.88 8.04
N PRO A 49 -19.04 2.10 7.74
CA PRO A 49 -19.74 2.36 6.48
C PRO A 49 -18.91 2.06 5.23
N ILE A 50 -17.60 2.31 5.25
CA ILE A 50 -16.69 1.95 4.14
C ILE A 50 -16.70 0.43 3.92
N PHE A 51 -16.55 -0.34 5.00
CA PHE A 51 -16.57 -1.80 4.91
C PHE A 51 -17.93 -2.33 4.47
N ASN A 52 -19.02 -1.71 4.93
CA ASN A 52 -20.37 -2.05 4.53
C ASN A 52 -20.61 -1.79 3.04
N GLN A 53 -20.05 -0.71 2.50
CA GLN A 53 -20.26 -0.32 1.11
C GLN A 53 -19.45 -1.16 0.13
N SER A 54 -18.26 -1.65 0.53
CA SER A 54 -17.28 -2.15 -0.43
C SER A 54 -16.56 -3.45 -0.06
N CYS A 55 -16.77 -3.99 1.14
CA CYS A 55 -16.02 -5.16 1.61
C CYS A 55 -16.91 -6.31 2.11
N ASN A 56 -17.81 -6.05 3.07
CA ASN A 56 -18.59 -7.10 3.72
C ASN A 56 -19.94 -7.37 3.02
N ASN A 57 -20.73 -6.35 2.67
CA ASN A 57 -22.03 -6.54 2.02
C ASN A 57 -21.90 -6.61 0.50
N ALA A 58 -20.93 -5.86 -0.04
CA ALA A 58 -20.61 -5.86 -1.47
C ALA A 58 -19.52 -6.89 -1.83
N GLY A 59 -19.00 -7.67 -0.87
CA GLY A 59 -17.84 -8.55 -1.07
C GLY A 59 -17.79 -9.76 -0.14
N CYS A 60 -16.58 -10.28 0.11
CA CYS A 60 -16.36 -11.58 0.73
C CYS A 60 -16.17 -11.56 2.26
N HIS A 61 -15.97 -10.39 2.87
CA HIS A 61 -15.55 -10.25 4.28
C HIS A 61 -16.72 -10.21 5.27
N SER A 62 -17.77 -11.00 5.02
CA SER A 62 -18.99 -11.11 5.85
C SER A 62 -18.97 -12.30 6.84
N GLY A 63 -17.77 -12.79 7.18
CA GLY A 63 -17.55 -13.86 8.15
C GLY A 63 -17.03 -15.18 7.57
N ALA A 64 -17.07 -15.35 6.23
CA ALA A 64 -16.48 -16.51 5.56
C ALA A 64 -14.99 -16.32 5.22
N VAL A 65 -14.57 -15.08 5.00
CA VAL A 65 -13.19 -14.71 4.69
C VAL A 65 -12.65 -13.79 5.78
N SER A 66 -11.42 -14.06 6.25
CA SER A 66 -10.72 -13.24 7.24
C SER A 66 -10.07 -12.01 6.58
N PRO A 67 -10.10 -10.82 7.21
CA PRO A 67 -10.80 -10.51 8.46
C PRO A 67 -12.32 -10.45 8.28
N ASP A 68 -13.07 -10.78 9.33
CA ASP A 68 -14.52 -10.54 9.35
C ASP A 68 -14.80 -9.06 9.60
N LEU A 69 -15.24 -8.36 8.56
CA LEU A 69 -15.45 -6.92 8.59
C LEU A 69 -16.90 -6.54 8.93
N ARG A 70 -17.73 -7.48 9.39
CA ARG A 70 -19.06 -7.14 9.92
C ARG A 70 -18.93 -6.23 11.15
N PRO A 71 -19.87 -5.28 11.37
CA PRO A 71 -19.75 -4.27 12.43
C PRO A 71 -19.41 -4.82 13.81
N ALA A 72 -20.00 -5.97 14.19
CA ALA A 72 -19.78 -6.58 15.50
C ALA A 72 -18.36 -7.16 15.70
N ASN A 73 -17.66 -7.51 14.62
CA ASN A 73 -16.40 -8.26 14.67
C ASN A 73 -15.21 -7.47 14.13
N ALA A 74 -15.45 -6.51 13.23
CA ALA A 74 -14.44 -5.82 12.44
C ALA A 74 -13.29 -5.26 13.28
N TYR A 75 -13.58 -4.56 14.39
CA TYR A 75 -12.54 -3.98 15.23
C TYR A 75 -11.57 -5.04 15.74
N SER A 76 -12.11 -6.06 16.43
CA SER A 76 -11.32 -7.15 16.99
C SER A 76 -10.60 -7.96 15.92
N ALA A 77 -11.23 -8.19 14.77
CA ALA A 77 -10.62 -8.91 13.66
C ALA A 77 -9.42 -8.16 13.09
N LEU A 78 -9.52 -6.83 12.97
CA LEU A 78 -8.45 -5.97 12.45
C LEU A 78 -7.30 -5.83 13.45
N THR A 79 -7.59 -5.50 14.71
CA THR A 79 -6.55 -5.22 15.72
C THR A 79 -5.85 -6.48 16.19
N ASN A 80 -6.60 -7.57 16.40
CA ASN A 80 -6.02 -8.83 16.90
C ASN A 80 -5.47 -9.69 15.77
N GLY A 81 -5.93 -9.48 14.53
CA GLY A 81 -5.47 -10.20 13.36
C GLY A 81 -4.17 -9.68 12.76
N GLY A 82 -3.58 -8.61 13.33
CA GLY A 82 -2.34 -8.02 12.82
C GLY A 82 -2.52 -7.22 11.53
N PHE A 83 -3.72 -6.74 11.24
CA PHE A 83 -4.00 -5.98 10.02
C PHE A 83 -3.71 -4.47 10.15
N ILE A 84 -3.46 -4.00 11.37
CA ILE A 84 -3.28 -2.59 11.73
C ILE A 84 -1.91 -2.41 12.37
N ASN A 85 -1.16 -1.42 11.89
CA ASN A 85 0.09 -0.97 12.48
C ASN A 85 0.01 0.53 12.74
N THR A 86 -0.26 0.93 13.99
CA THR A 86 -0.35 2.35 14.36
C THR A 86 1.02 3.04 14.45
N SER A 87 2.10 2.29 14.60
CA SER A 87 3.47 2.84 14.59
C SER A 87 3.96 3.17 13.18
N SER A 88 3.39 2.53 12.16
CA SER A 88 3.62 2.84 10.74
C SER A 88 2.32 2.59 9.97
N PRO A 89 1.38 3.55 10.00
CA PRO A 89 0.04 3.42 9.43
C PRO A 89 0.02 2.94 7.99
N GLU A 90 0.92 3.47 7.16
CA GLU A 90 1.04 3.13 5.74
C GLU A 90 1.46 1.68 5.53
N SER A 91 2.15 1.06 6.50
CA SER A 91 2.55 -0.36 6.41
C SER A 91 1.46 -1.34 6.82
N SER A 92 0.30 -0.85 7.31
CA SER A 92 -0.80 -1.71 7.75
C SER A 92 -1.30 -2.60 6.61
N GLU A 93 -1.47 -3.90 6.87
CA GLU A 93 -1.95 -4.83 5.85
C GLU A 93 -3.31 -4.40 5.28
N LEU A 94 -4.26 -3.97 6.13
CA LEU A 94 -5.54 -3.44 5.67
C LEU A 94 -5.34 -2.35 4.60
N TYR A 95 -4.47 -1.38 4.89
CA TYR A 95 -4.22 -0.25 4.02
C TYR A 95 -3.52 -0.66 2.72
N GLN A 96 -2.59 -1.62 2.78
CA GLN A 96 -1.90 -2.13 1.61
C GLN A 96 -2.82 -2.93 0.66
N TRP A 97 -3.77 -3.69 1.21
CA TRP A 97 -4.85 -4.29 0.42
C TRP A 97 -5.73 -3.22 -0.23
N MET A 98 -6.06 -2.16 0.52
CA MET A 98 -6.85 -1.01 0.07
C MET A 98 -6.20 -0.20 -1.07
N LEU A 99 -4.87 -0.15 -1.10
CA LEU A 99 -4.10 0.46 -2.18
C LEU A 99 -3.97 -0.43 -3.42
N GLY A 100 -4.37 -1.71 -3.33
CA GLY A 100 -4.16 -2.68 -4.40
C GLY A 100 -2.71 -3.18 -4.51
N ASN A 101 -1.89 -2.98 -3.48
CA ASN A 101 -0.49 -3.43 -3.42
C ASN A 101 -0.37 -4.92 -3.02
N ARG A 102 -1.46 -5.68 -3.12
CA ARG A 102 -1.57 -7.09 -2.76
C ARG A 102 -2.17 -7.85 -3.95
N SER A 103 -2.29 -9.17 -3.83
CA SER A 103 -2.61 -10.05 -4.97
C SER A 103 -3.92 -9.73 -5.66
N THR A 104 -4.92 -9.26 -4.92
CA THR A 104 -6.20 -8.81 -5.47
C THR A 104 -6.50 -7.44 -4.88
N PRO A 105 -6.88 -6.44 -5.72
CA PRO A 105 -7.28 -5.16 -5.19
C PRO A 105 -8.50 -5.33 -4.28
N MET A 106 -8.42 -4.73 -3.10
CA MET A 106 -9.56 -4.57 -2.22
C MET A 106 -9.83 -3.06 -2.11
N PRO A 107 -11.06 -2.56 -2.27
CA PRO A 107 -12.23 -3.28 -2.76
C PRO A 107 -12.04 -3.92 -4.15
N LEU A 108 -12.87 -4.91 -4.49
CA LEU A 108 -12.81 -5.60 -5.79
C LEU A 108 -13.05 -4.66 -6.99
N SER A 109 -13.71 -3.52 -6.75
CA SER A 109 -13.87 -2.45 -7.74
C SER A 109 -12.59 -1.65 -8.03
N GLY A 110 -11.52 -1.90 -7.27
CA GLY A 110 -10.27 -1.16 -7.31
C GLY A 110 -10.08 -0.19 -6.12
N PRO A 111 -8.87 0.35 -5.94
CA PRO A 111 -8.55 1.31 -4.88
C PRO A 111 -9.45 2.55 -4.93
N ASN A 112 -9.87 3.05 -3.77
CA ASN A 112 -10.67 4.26 -3.65
C ASN A 112 -9.92 5.31 -2.81
N ALA A 113 -9.54 6.42 -3.42
CA ALA A 113 -8.71 7.44 -2.76
C ALA A 113 -9.36 8.02 -1.49
N ASP A 114 -10.67 8.27 -1.47
CA ASP A 114 -11.36 8.81 -0.29
C ASP A 114 -11.37 7.80 0.87
N TYR A 115 -11.70 6.54 0.58
CA TYR A 115 -11.69 5.48 1.58
C TYR A 115 -10.29 5.24 2.14
N ASN A 116 -9.29 5.24 1.27
CA ASN A 116 -7.89 5.06 1.65
C ASN A 116 -7.45 6.18 2.60
N ARG A 117 -7.79 7.44 2.30
CA ARG A 117 -7.50 8.60 3.15
C ARG A 117 -8.16 8.52 4.51
N ARG A 118 -9.45 8.15 4.56
CA ARG A 118 -10.20 8.01 5.82
C ARG A 118 -9.67 6.87 6.68
N VAL A 119 -9.41 5.71 6.08
CA VAL A 119 -8.83 4.57 6.83
C VAL A 119 -7.41 4.88 7.28
N LEU A 120 -6.57 5.48 6.44
CA LEU A 120 -5.23 5.90 6.84
C LEU A 120 -5.31 6.88 8.01
N ARG A 121 -6.17 7.90 7.92
CA ARG A 121 -6.38 8.86 9.00
C ARG A 121 -6.77 8.19 10.32
N TRP A 122 -7.73 7.26 10.28
CA TRP A 122 -8.13 6.50 11.47
C TRP A 122 -6.97 5.70 12.08
N ILE A 123 -6.15 5.04 11.26
CA ILE A 123 -4.98 4.28 11.75
C ILE A 123 -3.93 5.22 12.34
N THR A 124 -3.65 6.33 11.68
CA THR A 124 -2.72 7.37 12.15
C THR A 124 -3.16 7.96 13.49
N ASP A 125 -4.46 8.14 13.69
CA ASP A 125 -5.05 8.62 14.95
C ASP A 125 -5.12 7.51 16.05
N GLY A 126 -4.46 6.37 15.83
CA GLY A 126 -4.33 5.28 16.81
C GLY A 126 -5.37 4.17 16.69
N ALA A 127 -6.17 4.16 15.61
CA ALA A 127 -7.16 3.12 15.33
C ALA A 127 -8.14 2.87 16.49
N SER A 128 -8.68 3.93 17.09
CA SER A 128 -9.58 3.84 18.26
C SER A 128 -10.94 3.22 17.91
N ASN A 129 -11.56 2.51 18.85
CA ASN A 129 -12.94 2.01 18.75
C ASN A 129 -13.95 3.00 19.34
N ASN A 130 -14.44 3.95 18.54
CA ASN A 130 -15.31 5.05 18.97
C ASN A 130 -16.54 5.25 18.07
#